data_AF-A0A1V9Y299-F1
#
_entry.id   AF-A0A1V9Y299-F1
#
_cell.length_a   1.000
_cell.length_b   1.000
_cell.length_c   1.000
_cell.angle_alpha   90.00
_cell.angle_beta   90.00
_cell.angle_gamma   90.00
#
_symmetry.space_group_name_H-M   'P 1'
#
loop_
_entity.id
_entity.type
_entity.pdbx_description
1 polymer ?
#
loop_
_entity_poly.entity_id
_entity_poly.type
_entity_poly.pdbx_seq_one_letter_code
_entity_poly.pdbx_strand_id
1 'polypeptide(L)'
;MFANGVRIDGSWELRIYVTDLKVERKLRVMGDLHIGGVMLKLVELLNVPNDWSDHALWWPEKNIWLSRSRSTLDQCGVQADASLHFTPMHKVLKVQFPDLRILDCRVDFCVKAFSAVVKLCKELGIRHPEELAFSRPLSQDHLKKSYRHVGVPPRQRTFAGQGVLNLEKHGPGAVTTQNGHDQTLLNSSLNSTTCSFNNSAYLENNYLALYQHPLAMPYKPPNDIKTAQPRPKNLVERARLNSGWLDSSLSLLEQDVVEYDVLCLRFKYLSFYDLNPKKDAIRINQIYEQARRSLLQEEIDCTEAEMSLFGALQLQVNLQTVSGNCPLSGSQAKEDDIDAALDDLQISLEGSAINKDNTDARQITQVPQLASYLRFLKPRKFTLKAFQQRYFVFRDTTLSMYKNREAANPNGPALLELNLRGAEVAPDVNVAQAKYGIRLEAPSAEGMTEYWLRCDGEEQYSNWMAAFRLATKGKTMAYANYEQEVKGLQQFLQMQKPVTSPSMALQATSDIVVEDFSAPRFIRKRGVGSVQKGILLAHSNVKDLSLAEAKLQYIRAWQALPDFGISLFLVRFSQSPKKDEILGVAINRLMRVDASSGS
;
A
#
# COMPACT_ATOMS: atom_id res chain seq x y z
N MET A 1 -51.91 24.94 -20.03
CA MET A 1 -53.39 24.83 -19.93
C MET A 1 -53.88 25.76 -18.81
N PHE A 2 -55.16 26.11 -18.75
CA PHE A 2 -55.73 26.81 -17.59
C PHE A 2 -56.73 25.90 -16.89
N ALA A 3 -56.65 25.81 -15.56
CA ALA A 3 -57.74 25.29 -14.73
C ALA A 3 -57.95 26.29 -13.60
N ASN A 4 -59.22 26.55 -13.25
CA ASN A 4 -59.62 27.45 -12.16
C ASN A 4 -58.96 28.85 -12.22
N GLY A 5 -58.77 29.40 -13.43
CA GLY A 5 -58.17 30.72 -13.65
C GLY A 5 -56.65 30.81 -13.47
N VAL A 6 -55.98 29.73 -13.05
CA VAL A 6 -54.53 29.70 -12.87
C VAL A 6 -53.85 29.09 -14.10
N ARG A 7 -52.76 29.72 -14.56
CA ARG A 7 -51.92 29.20 -15.65
C ARG A 7 -51.19 27.95 -15.14
N ILE A 8 -51.60 26.77 -15.61
CA ILE A 8 -50.83 25.54 -15.40
C ILE A 8 -49.61 25.64 -16.31
N ASP A 9 -48.48 25.96 -15.70
CA ASP A 9 -47.15 26.08 -16.30
C ASP A 9 -46.45 24.73 -16.51
N GLY A 10 -47.06 23.63 -16.03
CA GLY A 10 -46.48 22.29 -16.08
C GLY A 10 -45.48 22.01 -14.95
N SER A 11 -45.32 22.92 -14.00
CA SER A 11 -44.37 22.76 -12.90
C SER A 11 -44.97 22.04 -11.68
N TRP A 12 -44.16 21.17 -11.07
CA TRP A 12 -44.53 20.26 -9.99
C TRP A 12 -43.52 20.30 -8.84
N GLU A 13 -43.88 19.75 -7.67
CA GLU A 13 -43.00 19.69 -6.49
C GLU A 13 -42.15 18.41 -6.48
N LEU A 14 -40.84 18.54 -6.64
CA LEU A 14 -39.87 17.46 -6.45
C LEU A 14 -39.44 17.38 -4.98
N ARG A 15 -39.57 16.20 -4.38
CA ARG A 15 -39.09 15.92 -3.02
C ARG A 15 -37.63 15.46 -3.04
N ILE A 16 -36.79 16.11 -2.24
CA ILE A 16 -35.38 15.76 -2.10
C ILE A 16 -35.00 15.69 -0.62
N TYR A 17 -34.59 14.51 -0.16
CA TYR A 17 -34.06 14.29 1.17
C TYR A 17 -32.53 14.44 1.20
N VAL A 18 -32.03 15.38 1.99
CA VAL A 18 -30.60 15.69 2.13
C VAL A 18 -30.05 14.84 3.28
N THR A 19 -29.22 13.83 2.97
CA THR A 19 -28.98 12.70 3.89
C THR A 19 -28.11 13.03 5.10
N ASP A 20 -27.15 13.94 4.92
CA ASP A 20 -26.20 14.39 5.95
C ASP A 20 -26.84 15.39 6.92
N LEU A 21 -27.61 16.34 6.40
CA LEU A 21 -28.40 17.29 7.20
C LEU A 21 -29.69 16.67 7.78
N LYS A 22 -30.13 15.52 7.26
CA LYS A 22 -31.39 14.84 7.61
C LYS A 22 -32.64 15.71 7.44
N VAL A 23 -32.67 16.53 6.38
CA VAL A 23 -33.80 17.42 6.06
C VAL A 23 -34.42 17.07 4.71
N GLU A 24 -35.74 17.06 4.64
CA GLU A 24 -36.47 17.03 3.36
C GLU A 24 -36.67 18.47 2.85
N ARG A 25 -36.42 18.68 1.56
CA ARG A 25 -36.71 19.92 0.83
C ARG A 25 -37.61 19.62 -0.35
N LYS A 26 -38.46 20.59 -0.69
CA LYS A 26 -39.29 20.55 -1.89
C LYS A 26 -38.85 21.64 -2.84
N LEU A 27 -38.68 21.29 -4.12
CA LEU A 27 -38.35 22.23 -5.19
C LEU A 27 -39.43 22.25 -6.24
N ARG A 28 -39.85 23.44 -6.67
CA ARG A 28 -40.73 23.56 -7.82
C ARG A 28 -39.92 23.50 -9.11
N VAL A 29 -40.18 22.48 -9.92
CA VAL A 29 -39.39 22.10 -11.11
C VAL A 29 -40.31 21.87 -12.32
N MET A 30 -39.70 21.84 -13.51
CA MET A 30 -40.34 21.44 -14.78
C MET A 30 -39.53 20.28 -15.37
N GLY A 31 -40.13 19.45 -16.22
CA GLY A 31 -39.50 18.24 -16.77
C GLY A 31 -38.26 18.49 -17.65
N ASP A 32 -38.16 19.68 -18.23
CA ASP A 32 -37.02 20.17 -19.02
C ASP A 32 -35.83 20.63 -18.15
N LEU A 33 -35.99 20.78 -16.83
CA LEU A 33 -34.92 21.20 -15.94
C LEU A 33 -33.82 20.12 -15.87
N HIS A 34 -32.58 20.51 -16.10
CA HIS A 34 -31.42 19.63 -16.00
C HIS A 34 -31.12 19.22 -14.55
N ILE A 35 -30.62 18.01 -14.34
CA ILE A 35 -30.25 17.48 -13.01
C ILE A 35 -29.28 18.43 -12.27
N GLY A 36 -28.28 19.00 -12.97
CA GLY A 36 -27.39 20.00 -12.38
C GLY A 36 -28.10 21.29 -11.95
N GLY A 37 -29.15 21.70 -12.68
CA GLY A 37 -30.00 22.84 -12.29
C GLY A 37 -30.87 22.55 -11.07
N VAL A 38 -31.30 21.30 -10.88
CA VAL A 38 -31.96 20.86 -9.64
C VAL A 38 -31.00 20.96 -8.45
N MET A 39 -29.74 20.49 -8.61
CA MET A 39 -28.71 20.57 -7.57
C MET A 39 -28.39 22.02 -7.18
N LEU A 40 -28.24 22.93 -8.15
CA LEU A 40 -27.99 24.36 -7.86
C LEU A 40 -29.14 24.99 -7.07
N LYS A 41 -30.39 24.82 -7.52
CA LYS A 41 -31.59 25.30 -6.81
C LYS A 41 -31.72 24.72 -5.40
N LEU A 42 -31.30 23.47 -5.20
CA LEU A 42 -31.30 22.83 -3.88
C LEU A 42 -30.31 23.51 -2.93
N VAL A 43 -29.08 23.75 -3.39
CA VAL A 43 -28.01 24.39 -2.60
C VAL A 43 -28.38 25.84 -2.25
N GLU A 44 -28.92 26.59 -3.21
CA GLU A 44 -29.45 27.94 -2.99
C GLU A 44 -30.56 27.95 -1.92
N LEU A 45 -31.51 27.01 -1.97
CA LEU A 45 -32.60 26.90 -1.00
C LEU A 45 -32.16 26.38 0.37
N LEU A 46 -31.08 25.58 0.44
CA LEU A 46 -30.50 25.17 1.71
C LEU A 46 -29.83 26.34 2.44
N ASN A 47 -29.16 27.23 1.70
CA ASN A 47 -28.45 28.40 2.23
C ASN A 47 -27.48 28.07 3.38
N VAL A 48 -26.80 26.91 3.28
CA VAL A 48 -25.78 26.46 4.24
C VAL A 48 -24.40 26.60 3.58
N PRO A 49 -23.43 27.29 4.21
CA PRO A 49 -22.06 27.41 3.71
C PRO A 49 -21.26 26.11 3.92
N ASN A 50 -21.58 25.10 3.11
CA ASN A 50 -20.91 23.80 3.05
C ASN A 50 -20.30 23.58 1.66
N ASP A 51 -19.32 22.67 1.57
CA ASP A 51 -18.88 22.11 0.30
C ASP A 51 -19.86 21.00 -0.15
N TRP A 52 -20.47 21.22 -1.33
CA TRP A 52 -21.44 20.31 -1.95
C TRP A 52 -20.86 19.59 -3.19
N SER A 53 -19.55 19.72 -3.44
CA SER A 53 -18.89 19.13 -4.62
C SER A 53 -18.85 17.60 -4.62
N ASP A 54 -18.96 16.98 -3.43
CA ASP A 54 -19.04 15.53 -3.24
C ASP A 54 -20.50 15.01 -3.28
N HIS A 55 -21.52 15.84 -3.48
CA HIS A 55 -22.92 15.39 -3.44
C HIS A 55 -23.51 15.10 -4.82
N ALA A 56 -24.30 14.03 -4.89
CA ALA A 56 -25.07 13.67 -6.08
C ALA A 56 -26.51 13.27 -5.72
N LEU A 57 -27.37 13.24 -6.73
CA LEU A 57 -28.75 12.79 -6.62
C LEU A 57 -28.85 11.28 -6.84
N TRP A 58 -29.45 10.59 -5.88
CA TRP A 58 -29.78 9.17 -5.87
C TRP A 58 -31.30 8.99 -5.93
N TRP A 59 -31.79 8.01 -6.68
CA TRP A 59 -33.22 7.67 -6.73
C TRP A 59 -33.46 6.28 -6.14
N PRO A 60 -33.91 6.17 -4.86
CA PRO A 60 -34.11 4.89 -4.19
C PRO A 60 -35.09 3.95 -4.89
N GLU A 61 -36.22 4.47 -5.37
CA GLU A 61 -37.32 3.66 -5.97
C GLU A 61 -36.91 2.98 -7.28
N LYS A 62 -35.98 3.60 -8.02
CA LYS A 62 -35.38 3.04 -9.24
C LYS A 62 -34.03 2.38 -8.99
N ASN A 63 -33.46 2.54 -7.79
CA ASN A 63 -32.13 2.07 -7.41
C ASN A 63 -31.06 2.49 -8.44
N ILE A 64 -30.96 3.80 -8.73
CA ILE A 64 -29.99 4.39 -9.67
C ILE A 64 -29.46 5.76 -9.23
N TRP A 65 -28.24 6.08 -9.65
CA TRP A 65 -27.68 7.44 -9.55
C TRP A 65 -28.06 8.33 -10.73
N LEU A 66 -28.46 9.56 -10.45
CA LEU A 66 -28.69 10.62 -11.45
C LEU A 66 -27.39 11.39 -11.72
N SER A 67 -26.34 10.68 -12.15
CA SER A 67 -24.99 11.22 -12.32
C SER A 67 -24.80 12.13 -13.56
N ARG A 68 -25.74 12.10 -14.51
CA ARG A 68 -25.68 12.89 -15.76
C ARG A 68 -26.27 14.29 -15.53
N SER A 69 -25.45 15.22 -15.02
CA SER A 69 -25.85 16.60 -14.70
C SER A 69 -26.52 17.38 -15.85
N ARG A 70 -26.24 17.03 -17.12
CA ARG A 70 -26.86 17.64 -18.32
C ARG A 70 -28.15 16.97 -18.78
N SER A 71 -28.52 15.80 -18.27
CA SER A 71 -29.83 15.20 -18.59
C SER A 71 -30.96 16.00 -17.95
N THR A 72 -32.12 16.07 -18.61
CA THR A 72 -33.34 16.66 -18.02
C THR A 72 -34.04 15.67 -17.11
N LEU A 73 -34.92 16.14 -16.23
CA LEU A 73 -35.77 15.28 -15.40
C LEU A 73 -36.59 14.30 -16.27
N ASP A 74 -37.16 14.76 -17.38
CA ASP A 74 -37.89 13.93 -18.35
C ASP A 74 -37.00 12.86 -19.01
N GLN A 75 -35.75 13.20 -19.39
CA GLN A 75 -34.79 12.23 -19.94
C GLN A 75 -34.34 11.18 -18.93
N CYS A 76 -34.39 11.52 -17.64
CA CYS A 76 -34.17 10.59 -16.53
C CYS A 76 -35.45 9.85 -16.10
N GLY A 77 -36.62 10.23 -16.65
CA GLY A 77 -37.92 9.67 -16.29
C GLY A 77 -38.45 10.09 -14.91
N VAL A 78 -37.91 11.13 -14.30
CA VAL A 78 -38.29 11.60 -12.95
C VAL A 78 -39.60 12.38 -13.04
N GLN A 79 -40.60 11.98 -12.24
CA GLN A 79 -41.94 12.57 -12.21
C GLN A 79 -42.30 13.07 -10.80
N ALA A 80 -43.50 13.64 -10.64
CA ALA A 80 -43.94 14.32 -9.41
C ALA A 80 -44.16 13.42 -8.19
N ASP A 81 -44.26 12.11 -8.39
CA ASP A 81 -44.31 11.11 -7.32
C ASP A 81 -42.91 10.81 -6.75
N ALA A 82 -41.86 10.95 -7.55
CA ALA A 82 -40.50 10.55 -7.20
C ALA A 82 -39.97 11.23 -5.92
N SER A 83 -39.30 10.43 -5.09
CA SER A 83 -38.50 10.90 -3.96
C SER A 83 -37.02 10.68 -4.24
N LEU A 84 -36.22 11.75 -4.25
CA LEU A 84 -34.78 11.68 -4.47
C LEU A 84 -34.00 11.90 -3.17
N HIS A 85 -32.80 11.33 -3.08
CA HIS A 85 -31.86 11.62 -2.01
C HIS A 85 -30.70 12.46 -2.56
N PHE A 86 -30.34 13.55 -1.88
CA PHE A 86 -29.11 14.28 -2.12
C PHE A 86 -28.08 13.83 -1.08
N THR A 87 -27.01 13.19 -1.52
CA THR A 87 -26.11 12.44 -0.63
C THR A 87 -24.66 12.49 -1.10
N PRO A 88 -23.67 12.47 -0.18
CA PRO A 88 -22.26 12.36 -0.54
C PRO A 88 -21.98 11.09 -1.37
N MET A 89 -21.22 11.23 -2.45
CA MET A 89 -20.75 10.14 -3.31
C MET A 89 -19.65 9.35 -2.61
N HIS A 90 -18.66 10.02 -2.00
CA HIS A 90 -17.66 9.33 -1.22
C HIS A 90 -18.16 9.04 0.20
N LYS A 91 -18.13 7.77 0.60
CA LYS A 91 -18.56 7.26 1.90
C LYS A 91 -17.48 6.36 2.50
N VAL A 92 -17.50 6.17 3.82
CA VAL A 92 -16.57 5.23 4.47
C VAL A 92 -17.00 3.79 4.18
N LEU A 93 -16.07 2.97 3.70
CA LEU A 93 -16.24 1.54 3.47
C LEU A 93 -15.15 0.78 4.24
N LYS A 94 -15.54 -0.25 5.00
CA LYS A 94 -14.58 -1.12 5.69
C LYS A 94 -14.05 -2.17 4.72
N VAL A 95 -12.83 -1.99 4.24
CA VAL A 95 -12.21 -2.93 3.30
C VAL A 95 -11.40 -3.95 4.07
N GLN A 96 -11.89 -5.20 4.11
CA GLN A 96 -11.07 -6.35 4.51
C GLN A 96 -10.17 -6.76 3.35
N PHE A 97 -8.87 -6.75 3.55
CA PHE A 97 -7.88 -7.11 2.55
C PHE A 97 -7.73 -8.64 2.41
N PRO A 98 -6.81 -9.07 1.53
CA PRO A 98 -5.94 -10.18 1.87
C PRO A 98 -5.15 -9.88 3.18
N ASP A 99 -4.35 -10.79 3.73
CA ASP A 99 -3.79 -10.70 5.10
C ASP A 99 -4.81 -10.66 6.30
N LEU A 100 -6.09 -10.31 6.05
CA LEU A 100 -7.23 -10.13 7.00
C LEU A 100 -7.27 -8.81 7.78
N ARG A 101 -6.42 -7.82 7.50
CA ARG A 101 -6.63 -6.44 7.97
C ARG A 101 -7.92 -5.86 7.43
N ILE A 102 -8.53 -4.99 8.23
CA ILE A 102 -9.68 -4.17 7.84
C ILE A 102 -9.23 -2.71 7.97
N LEU A 103 -9.36 -1.92 6.90
CA LEU A 103 -9.12 -0.48 6.92
C LEU A 103 -10.40 0.27 6.56
N ASP A 104 -10.61 1.44 7.17
CA ASP A 104 -11.64 2.38 6.77
C ASP A 104 -11.14 3.14 5.53
N CYS A 105 -11.72 2.84 4.36
CA CYS A 105 -11.38 3.47 3.09
C CYS A 105 -12.51 4.42 2.68
N ARG A 106 -12.18 5.66 2.28
CA ARG A 106 -13.17 6.59 1.70
C ARG A 106 -13.33 6.26 0.22
N VAL A 107 -14.43 5.61 -0.14
CA VAL A 107 -14.69 5.07 -1.48
C VAL A 107 -15.87 5.80 -2.13
N ASP A 108 -15.81 5.98 -3.44
CA ASP A 108 -16.88 6.54 -4.27
C ASP A 108 -17.98 5.49 -4.52
N PHE A 109 -19.18 5.73 -3.99
CA PHE A 109 -20.36 4.86 -4.12
C PHE A 109 -21.21 5.18 -5.37
N CYS A 110 -20.88 6.24 -6.12
CA CYS A 110 -21.59 6.66 -7.33
C CYS A 110 -20.99 6.04 -8.60
N VAL A 111 -19.70 5.74 -8.62
CA VAL A 111 -19.06 5.01 -9.73
C VAL A 111 -19.29 3.50 -9.62
N LYS A 112 -19.10 2.82 -10.76
CA LYS A 112 -19.12 1.35 -10.85
C LYS A 112 -18.12 0.73 -9.87
N ALA A 113 -18.47 -0.41 -9.27
CA ALA A 113 -17.64 -1.11 -8.30
C ALA A 113 -16.23 -1.41 -8.83
N PHE A 114 -16.08 -1.72 -10.13
CA PHE A 114 -14.74 -1.83 -10.73
C PHE A 114 -13.95 -0.52 -10.73
N SER A 115 -14.59 0.60 -11.06
CA SER A 115 -13.94 1.92 -10.99
C SER A 115 -13.57 2.31 -9.56
N ALA A 116 -14.37 1.90 -8.56
CA ALA A 116 -14.04 2.04 -7.15
C ALA A 116 -12.81 1.20 -6.76
N VAL A 117 -12.73 -0.07 -7.20
CA VAL A 117 -11.52 -0.92 -7.03
C VAL A 117 -10.30 -0.29 -7.70
N VAL A 118 -10.41 0.23 -8.92
CA VAL A 118 -9.30 0.89 -9.64
C VAL A 118 -8.78 2.12 -8.87
N LYS A 119 -9.67 2.97 -8.35
CA LYS A 119 -9.30 4.12 -7.50
C LYS A 119 -8.56 3.66 -6.24
N LEU A 120 -9.14 2.72 -5.49
CA LEU A 120 -8.58 2.20 -4.24
C LEU A 120 -7.20 1.54 -4.45
N CYS A 121 -7.08 0.65 -5.44
CA CYS A 121 -5.81 0.00 -5.76
C CYS A 121 -4.73 1.01 -6.16
N LYS A 122 -5.09 2.08 -6.89
CA LYS A 122 -4.17 3.16 -7.26
C LYS A 122 -3.65 3.92 -6.04
N GLU A 123 -4.50 4.22 -5.05
CA GLU A 123 -4.12 4.88 -3.79
C GLU A 123 -3.21 3.98 -2.93
N LEU A 124 -3.45 2.67 -2.95
CA LEU A 124 -2.68 1.67 -2.24
C LEU A 124 -1.38 1.24 -2.95
N GLY A 125 -1.12 1.67 -4.18
CA GLY A 125 0.04 1.24 -4.96
C GLY A 125 -0.04 -0.21 -5.49
N ILE A 126 -1.25 -0.77 -5.61
CA ILE A 126 -1.50 -2.10 -6.18
C ILE A 126 -1.68 -1.96 -7.71
N ARG A 127 -0.73 -2.48 -8.48
CA ARG A 127 -0.87 -2.60 -9.95
C ARG A 127 -1.90 -3.67 -10.33
N HIS A 128 -2.33 -3.64 -11.59
CA HIS A 128 -3.27 -4.60 -12.19
C HIS A 128 -4.60 -4.78 -11.42
N PRO A 129 -5.35 -3.68 -11.16
CA PRO A 129 -6.64 -3.73 -10.45
C PRO A 129 -7.70 -4.60 -11.13
N GLU A 130 -7.56 -4.90 -12.42
CA GLU A 130 -8.38 -5.86 -13.18
C GLU A 130 -8.38 -7.28 -12.61
N GLU A 131 -7.36 -7.65 -11.82
CA GLU A 131 -7.27 -8.96 -11.15
C GLU A 131 -8.12 -9.01 -9.87
N LEU A 132 -8.50 -7.85 -9.32
CA LEU A 132 -9.18 -7.70 -8.04
C LEU A 132 -10.66 -7.32 -8.18
N ALA A 133 -11.46 -7.71 -7.20
CA ALA A 133 -12.83 -7.25 -7.05
C ALA A 133 -13.25 -7.17 -5.57
N PHE A 134 -14.34 -6.47 -5.31
CA PHE A 134 -15.03 -6.55 -4.03
C PHE A 134 -15.91 -7.80 -3.95
N SER A 135 -15.93 -8.43 -2.79
CA SER A 135 -16.89 -9.45 -2.40
C SER A 135 -17.44 -9.20 -1.00
N ARG A 136 -18.64 -9.70 -0.71
CA ARG A 136 -19.24 -9.64 0.61
C ARG A 136 -18.63 -10.70 1.53
N PRO A 137 -18.31 -10.39 2.79
CA PRO A 137 -17.72 -11.34 3.73
C PRO A 137 -18.66 -12.50 4.03
N LEU A 138 -18.21 -13.72 3.70
CA LEU A 138 -18.98 -14.95 3.89
C LEU A 138 -18.78 -15.54 5.29
N SER A 139 -19.86 -16.08 5.84
CA SER A 139 -19.85 -16.88 7.07
C SER A 139 -19.97 -18.37 6.74
N GLN A 140 -19.67 -19.25 7.70
CA GLN A 140 -19.89 -20.69 7.53
C GLN A 140 -21.36 -21.04 7.21
N ASP A 141 -22.32 -20.24 7.67
CA ASP A 141 -23.75 -20.45 7.38
C ASP A 141 -24.10 -20.11 5.91
N HIS A 142 -23.37 -19.18 5.28
CA HIS A 142 -23.54 -18.88 3.85
C HIS A 142 -23.14 -20.06 2.96
N LEU A 143 -22.29 -20.98 3.45
CA LEU A 143 -21.92 -22.19 2.70
C LEU A 143 -22.98 -23.29 2.79
N LYS A 144 -23.88 -23.26 3.78
CA LYS A 144 -24.86 -24.35 4.00
C LYS A 144 -26.02 -24.34 3.00
N LYS A 145 -26.39 -23.18 2.46
CA LYS A 145 -27.54 -22.98 1.56
C LYS A 145 -27.19 -21.99 0.46
N SER A 146 -27.90 -22.04 -0.66
CA SER A 146 -27.71 -21.10 -1.77
C SER A 146 -28.58 -19.87 -1.57
N TYR A 147 -27.98 -18.69 -1.48
CA TYR A 147 -28.66 -17.41 -1.31
C TYR A 147 -28.72 -16.66 -2.66
N ARG A 148 -29.86 -16.05 -3.00
CA ARG A 148 -29.99 -15.24 -4.24
C ARG A 148 -29.16 -13.95 -4.16
N HIS A 149 -29.17 -13.34 -2.99
CA HIS A 149 -28.28 -12.25 -2.62
C HIS A 149 -27.69 -12.60 -1.26
N VAL A 150 -26.36 -12.61 -1.17
CA VAL A 150 -25.68 -12.63 0.12
C VAL A 150 -25.86 -11.24 0.72
N GLY A 151 -26.88 -11.04 1.57
CA GLY A 151 -27.02 -9.80 2.33
C GLY A 151 -25.91 -9.66 3.36
N VAL A 152 -25.66 -8.44 3.84
CA VAL A 152 -24.88 -8.22 5.07
C VAL A 152 -25.76 -8.65 6.24
N PRO A 153 -25.50 -9.78 6.94
CA PRO A 153 -26.26 -10.12 8.14
C PRO A 153 -26.18 -8.98 9.17
N PRO A 154 -27.26 -8.68 9.93
CA PRO A 154 -27.26 -7.58 10.90
C PRO A 154 -26.08 -7.57 11.88
N ARG A 155 -25.55 -8.77 12.21
CA ARG A 155 -24.34 -8.93 13.05
C ARG A 155 -23.05 -8.34 12.45
N GLN A 156 -22.94 -8.25 11.13
CA GLN A 156 -21.79 -7.60 10.48
C GLN A 156 -21.88 -6.07 10.54
N ARG A 157 -23.10 -5.50 10.57
CA ARG A 157 -23.30 -4.06 10.85
C ARG A 157 -22.87 -3.67 12.28
N THR A 158 -23.01 -4.60 13.24
CA THR A 158 -22.64 -4.39 14.66
C THR A 158 -21.17 -4.65 15.02
N PHE A 159 -20.28 -4.95 14.07
CA PHE A 159 -18.82 -4.89 14.36
C PHE A 159 -18.32 -3.46 14.58
N ALA A 160 -19.16 -2.45 14.37
CA ALA A 160 -19.00 -1.12 14.95
C ALA A 160 -19.23 -1.17 16.47
N GLY A 161 -18.16 -1.24 17.27
CA GLY A 161 -18.28 -1.15 18.73
C GLY A 161 -17.00 -1.29 19.57
N GLN A 162 -15.98 -2.01 19.10
CA GLN A 162 -14.72 -2.17 19.83
C GLN A 162 -13.53 -2.08 18.86
N GLY A 163 -12.53 -1.25 19.20
CA GLY A 163 -11.47 -0.84 18.28
C GLY A 163 -11.66 0.56 17.66
N VAL A 164 -12.43 1.45 18.30
CA VAL A 164 -12.49 2.86 17.92
C VAL A 164 -11.27 3.59 18.48
N LEU A 165 -10.35 4.00 17.60
CA LEU A 165 -9.47 5.12 17.92
C LEU A 165 -10.29 6.40 17.79
N ASN A 166 -10.79 6.91 18.93
CA ASN A 166 -11.45 8.21 18.97
C ASN A 166 -10.44 9.29 18.59
N LEU A 167 -10.53 9.81 17.37
CA LEU A 167 -9.86 11.05 16.99
C LEU A 167 -10.80 12.22 17.35
N GLU A 168 -10.78 12.62 18.61
CA GLU A 168 -11.44 13.86 19.01
C GLU A 168 -10.80 15.05 18.29
N LYS A 169 -11.65 15.93 17.74
CA LYS A 169 -11.22 17.19 17.13
C LYS A 169 -10.48 18.01 18.18
N HIS A 170 -9.28 18.49 17.87
CA HIS A 170 -8.64 19.58 18.61
C HIS A 170 -8.41 20.77 17.67
N GLY A 171 -9.16 21.84 17.92
CA GLY A 171 -8.76 23.18 17.50
C GLY A 171 -7.65 23.72 18.41
N PRO A 172 -6.96 24.80 18.02
CA PRO A 172 -5.75 25.24 18.71
C PRO A 172 -6.04 26.06 19.97
N GLY A 173 -5.37 25.72 21.08
CA GLY A 173 -5.04 26.66 22.15
C GLY A 173 -5.54 26.31 23.56
N ALA A 174 -4.66 25.75 24.39
CA ALA A 174 -4.46 26.14 25.79
C ALA A 174 -3.24 25.42 26.40
N VAL A 175 -2.34 26.18 27.02
CA VAL A 175 -1.32 25.67 27.97
C VAL A 175 -1.94 25.69 29.38
N THR A 176 -1.59 24.76 30.28
CA THR A 176 -1.06 25.00 31.66
C THR A 176 -1.04 23.73 32.56
N THR A 177 0.18 23.37 33.03
CA THR A 177 0.61 22.61 34.26
C THR A 177 -0.08 21.35 34.84
N GLN A 178 0.73 20.27 34.89
CA GLN A 178 1.25 19.52 36.07
C GLN A 178 0.38 18.77 37.13
N ASN A 179 0.92 17.58 37.48
CA ASN A 179 0.95 16.85 38.77
C ASN A 179 -0.13 15.79 39.12
N GLY A 180 0.35 14.64 39.63
CA GLY A 180 -0.43 13.73 40.49
C GLY A 180 -0.37 12.24 40.13
N HIS A 181 0.41 11.45 40.89
CA HIS A 181 0.53 10.00 40.79
C HIS A 181 -0.79 9.22 40.96
N ASP A 182 -0.95 8.10 40.22
CA ASP A 182 -1.05 6.78 40.87
C ASP A 182 -0.73 5.61 39.91
N GLN A 183 -0.26 4.49 40.45
CA GLN A 183 0.20 3.32 39.68
C GLN A 183 -0.81 2.16 39.69
N THR A 184 -1.18 1.65 38.51
CA THR A 184 -1.64 0.25 38.35
C THR A 184 -1.01 -0.39 37.11
N LEU A 185 -0.38 -1.54 37.30
CA LEU A 185 0.44 -2.24 36.30
C LEU A 185 -0.40 -2.97 35.25
N LEU A 186 -0.27 -2.59 33.98
CA LEU A 186 -0.51 -3.47 32.82
C LEU A 186 0.64 -3.32 31.83
N ASN A 187 1.62 -4.21 31.93
CA ASN A 187 2.80 -4.21 31.08
C ASN A 187 2.53 -4.98 29.79
N SER A 188 2.03 -4.30 28.76
CA SER A 188 1.96 -4.80 27.38
C SER A 188 2.84 -3.95 26.47
N SER A 189 4.12 -4.30 26.39
CA SER A 189 5.14 -3.59 25.62
C SER A 189 4.95 -3.75 24.10
N LEU A 190 4.06 -2.94 23.52
CA LEU A 190 4.12 -2.62 22.09
C LEU A 190 5.18 -1.54 21.89
N ASN A 191 6.36 -1.95 21.41
CA ASN A 191 7.39 -1.00 20.97
C ASN A 191 6.90 -0.24 19.73
N SER A 192 6.35 0.95 19.95
CA SER A 192 6.02 1.91 18.89
C SER A 192 7.29 2.43 18.23
N THR A 193 7.79 1.71 17.22
CA THR A 193 8.77 2.24 16.26
C THR A 193 8.08 3.22 15.32
N THR A 194 8.04 4.49 15.72
CA THR A 194 7.63 5.60 14.85
C THR A 194 8.66 5.80 13.74
N CYS A 195 8.41 5.22 12.56
CA CYS A 195 9.17 5.52 11.35
C CYS A 195 8.60 6.79 10.69
N SER A 196 9.18 7.94 11.02
CA SER A 196 8.78 9.24 10.45
C SER A 196 9.14 9.34 8.96
N PHE A 197 8.16 9.11 8.09
CA PHE A 197 8.23 9.48 6.68
C PHE A 197 7.74 10.92 6.50
N ASN A 198 8.67 11.87 6.34
CA ASN A 198 8.31 13.26 6.06
C ASN A 198 7.77 13.41 4.64
N ASN A 199 6.48 13.71 4.55
CA ASN A 199 5.75 13.89 3.30
C ASN A 199 5.92 15.30 2.71
N SER A 200 5.72 15.38 1.39
CA SER A 200 5.47 16.62 0.66
C SER A 200 4.37 17.47 1.31
N ALA A 201 4.60 18.78 1.46
CA ALA A 201 3.78 19.72 2.23
C ALA A 201 2.40 20.10 1.62
N TYR A 202 1.80 19.23 0.79
CA TYR A 202 0.48 19.47 0.15
C TYR A 202 -0.36 18.19 -0.05
N LEU A 203 -0.48 17.31 0.97
CA LEU A 203 -1.51 16.26 1.00
C LEU A 203 -1.96 15.93 2.44
N GLU A 204 -2.73 16.83 3.05
CA GLU A 204 -3.28 16.69 4.42
C GLU A 204 -4.44 15.67 4.52
N ASN A 205 -4.65 14.82 3.51
CA ASN A 205 -5.81 13.91 3.42
C ASN A 205 -5.53 12.50 2.87
N ASN A 206 -4.27 12.12 2.59
CA ASN A 206 -3.99 10.76 2.08
C ASN A 206 -3.64 9.77 3.21
N TYR A 207 -4.63 9.48 4.06
CA TYR A 207 -4.52 8.55 5.18
C TYR A 207 -4.05 7.14 4.77
N LEU A 208 -4.35 6.70 3.54
CA LEU A 208 -4.00 5.37 3.04
C LEU A 208 -2.51 5.20 2.72
N ALA A 209 -1.77 6.29 2.46
CA ALA A 209 -0.33 6.24 2.20
C ALA A 209 0.48 5.68 3.40
N LEU A 210 0.00 5.92 4.63
CA LEU A 210 0.60 5.38 5.87
C LEU A 210 0.54 3.84 5.95
N TYR A 211 -0.39 3.21 5.23
CA TYR A 211 -0.58 1.76 5.25
C TYR A 211 0.15 1.01 4.12
N GLN A 212 0.77 1.72 3.17
CA GLN A 212 1.53 1.09 2.07
C GLN A 212 2.69 0.21 2.59
N HIS A 213 3.44 0.68 3.60
CA HIS A 213 4.53 -0.09 4.19
C HIS A 213 4.02 -1.28 5.06
N PRO A 214 3.00 -1.11 5.93
CA PRO A 214 2.34 -2.25 6.58
C PRO A 214 1.81 -3.34 5.62
N LEU A 215 1.12 -2.97 4.53
CA LEU A 215 0.45 -3.92 3.62
C LEU A 215 1.42 -4.75 2.75
N ALA A 216 2.71 -4.41 2.70
CA ALA A 216 3.77 -5.21 2.07
C ALA A 216 4.37 -6.28 3.00
N MET A 217 4.11 -6.19 4.31
CA MET A 217 4.66 -7.09 5.33
C MET A 217 3.61 -8.10 5.83
N PRO A 218 4.01 -9.28 6.34
CA PRO A 218 3.10 -10.24 6.95
C PRO A 218 2.28 -9.62 8.09
N TYR A 219 1.10 -10.17 8.33
CA TYR A 219 0.23 -9.76 9.43
C TYR A 219 -0.16 -10.97 10.28
N LYS A 220 -0.25 -10.76 11.60
CA LYS A 220 -0.93 -11.69 12.50
C LYS A 220 -2.31 -11.12 12.83
N PRO A 221 -3.38 -11.56 12.16
CA PRO A 221 -4.73 -11.06 12.43
C PRO A 221 -5.24 -11.50 13.80
N PRO A 222 -6.16 -10.73 14.42
CA PRO A 222 -6.85 -11.14 15.65
C PRO A 222 -7.51 -12.52 15.50
N ASN A 223 -7.45 -13.30 16.59
CA ASN A 223 -7.96 -14.68 16.59
C ASN A 223 -9.44 -14.78 16.19
N ASP A 224 -10.27 -13.81 16.57
CA ASP A 224 -11.70 -13.78 16.24
C ASP A 224 -11.94 -13.64 14.73
N ILE A 225 -11.17 -12.77 14.05
CA ILE A 225 -11.25 -12.58 12.59
C ILE A 225 -10.72 -13.83 11.87
N LYS A 226 -9.68 -14.47 12.42
CA LYS A 226 -9.10 -15.73 11.90
C LYS A 226 -10.10 -16.90 12.03
N THR A 227 -10.76 -17.06 13.18
CA THR A 227 -11.71 -18.17 13.42
C THR A 227 -13.05 -17.98 12.72
N ALA A 228 -13.46 -16.73 12.46
CA ALA A 228 -14.67 -16.41 11.71
C ALA A 228 -14.58 -16.74 10.20
N GLN A 229 -13.39 -17.05 9.66
CA GLN A 229 -13.23 -17.39 8.25
C GLN A 229 -13.94 -18.72 7.91
N PRO A 230 -14.72 -18.77 6.82
CA PRO A 230 -15.41 -19.99 6.43
C PRO A 230 -14.44 -21.05 5.89
N ARG A 231 -14.70 -22.32 6.21
CA ARG A 231 -14.04 -23.49 5.59
C ARG A 231 -15.06 -24.31 4.82
N PRO A 232 -14.89 -24.55 3.51
CA PRO A 232 -15.72 -25.50 2.79
C PRO A 232 -15.41 -26.95 3.24
N LYS A 233 -16.43 -27.78 3.40
CA LYS A 233 -16.29 -29.21 3.73
C LYS A 233 -16.45 -30.15 2.53
N ASN A 234 -16.96 -29.63 1.42
CA ASN A 234 -17.22 -30.36 0.17
C ASN A 234 -17.26 -29.38 -1.01
N LEU A 235 -17.34 -29.91 -2.23
CA LEU A 235 -17.34 -29.10 -3.46
C LEU A 235 -18.53 -28.14 -3.58
N VAL A 236 -19.69 -28.48 -3.01
CA VAL A 236 -20.88 -27.60 -3.00
C VAL A 236 -20.67 -26.40 -2.08
N GLU A 237 -20.08 -26.60 -0.90
CA GLU A 237 -19.67 -25.51 -0.01
C GLU A 237 -18.54 -24.67 -0.64
N ARG A 238 -17.58 -25.29 -1.32
CA ARG A 238 -16.52 -24.58 -2.06
C ARG A 238 -17.08 -23.73 -3.20
N ALA A 239 -18.05 -24.24 -3.95
CA ALA A 239 -18.76 -23.47 -4.99
C ALA A 239 -19.53 -22.26 -4.43
N ARG A 240 -20.01 -22.34 -3.18
CA ARG A 240 -20.70 -21.21 -2.52
C ARG A 240 -19.75 -20.10 -2.05
N LEU A 241 -18.44 -20.31 -2.01
CA LEU A 241 -17.47 -19.23 -1.76
C LEU A 241 -17.56 -18.11 -2.82
N ASN A 242 -17.92 -18.46 -4.05
CA ASN A 242 -18.10 -17.49 -5.14
C ASN A 242 -19.45 -16.74 -5.11
N SER A 243 -20.33 -17.00 -4.14
CA SER A 243 -21.62 -16.30 -4.01
C SER A 243 -21.51 -14.85 -3.51
N GLY A 244 -20.35 -14.47 -2.96
CA GLY A 244 -20.14 -13.14 -2.38
C GLY A 244 -19.71 -12.05 -3.37
N TRP A 245 -19.33 -12.37 -4.61
CA TRP A 245 -18.80 -11.37 -5.55
C TRP A 245 -19.81 -10.28 -5.89
N LEU A 246 -19.37 -9.01 -5.85
CA LEU A 246 -20.16 -7.90 -6.37
C LEU A 246 -20.11 -7.87 -7.91
N ASP A 247 -21.15 -7.30 -8.51
CA ASP A 247 -21.19 -6.93 -9.92
C ASP A 247 -20.27 -5.72 -10.15
N SER A 248 -19.21 -5.95 -10.91
CA SER A 248 -18.22 -4.95 -11.32
C SER A 248 -18.81 -3.79 -12.14
N SER A 249 -19.99 -4.00 -12.76
CA SER A 249 -20.62 -3.07 -13.71
C SER A 249 -21.61 -2.09 -13.06
N LEU A 250 -22.12 -2.41 -11.87
CA LEU A 250 -22.99 -1.57 -11.03
C LEU A 250 -22.18 -0.83 -9.98
N SER A 251 -22.70 0.26 -9.45
CA SER A 251 -22.11 0.98 -8.30
C SER A 251 -22.31 0.22 -6.97
N LEU A 252 -21.70 0.71 -5.89
CA LEU A 252 -21.82 0.08 -4.57
C LEU A 252 -23.23 0.23 -3.99
N LEU A 253 -23.83 1.43 -4.10
CA LEU A 253 -25.15 1.70 -3.53
C LEU A 253 -26.26 0.92 -4.25
N GLU A 254 -26.15 0.75 -5.57
CA GLU A 254 -27.05 -0.08 -6.40
C GLU A 254 -27.07 -1.56 -6.01
N GLN A 255 -26.11 -2.00 -5.19
CA GLN A 255 -25.95 -3.39 -4.76
C GLN A 255 -26.29 -3.62 -3.29
N ASP A 256 -26.95 -2.67 -2.62
CA ASP A 256 -27.25 -2.68 -1.16
C ASP A 256 -25.97 -2.67 -0.30
N VAL A 257 -24.96 -1.89 -0.69
CA VAL A 257 -23.81 -1.57 0.16
C VAL A 257 -24.05 -0.19 0.77
N VAL A 258 -24.01 -0.09 2.09
CA VAL A 258 -24.18 1.17 2.83
C VAL A 258 -22.88 1.63 3.48
N GLU A 259 -22.88 2.84 4.03
CA GLU A 259 -21.73 3.39 4.74
C GLU A 259 -21.37 2.55 5.98
N TYR A 260 -20.08 2.37 6.21
CA TYR A 260 -19.47 1.48 7.21
C TYR A 260 -19.75 -0.03 7.04
N ASP A 261 -20.37 -0.48 5.95
CA ASP A 261 -20.40 -1.92 5.61
C ASP A 261 -18.99 -2.47 5.38
N VAL A 262 -18.82 -3.76 5.64
CA VAL A 262 -17.58 -4.50 5.38
C VAL A 262 -17.65 -5.17 4.00
N LEU A 263 -16.66 -4.90 3.15
CA LEU A 263 -16.41 -5.64 1.91
C LEU A 263 -15.00 -6.19 1.90
N CYS A 264 -14.83 -7.40 1.36
CA CYS A 264 -13.54 -8.01 1.11
C CYS A 264 -12.98 -7.53 -0.23
N LEU A 265 -11.76 -7.01 -0.26
CA LEU A 265 -10.96 -6.92 -1.48
C LEU A 265 -10.24 -8.26 -1.67
N ARG A 266 -10.43 -8.91 -2.82
CA ARG A 266 -9.83 -10.22 -3.13
C ARG A 266 -9.38 -10.28 -4.58
N PHE A 267 -8.35 -11.05 -4.87
CA PHE A 267 -7.99 -11.41 -6.24
C PHE A 267 -9.05 -12.37 -6.77
N LYS A 268 -9.82 -11.92 -7.77
CA LYS A 268 -10.94 -12.64 -8.38
C LYS A 268 -10.49 -13.47 -9.58
N TYR A 269 -9.56 -12.94 -10.36
CA TYR A 269 -9.00 -13.58 -11.54
C TYR A 269 -7.56 -13.99 -11.23
N LEU A 270 -7.34 -15.30 -11.05
CA LEU A 270 -6.04 -15.84 -10.63
C LEU A 270 -5.06 -15.98 -11.81
N SER A 271 -4.91 -14.91 -12.57
CA SER A 271 -4.03 -14.81 -13.75
C SER A 271 -3.19 -13.55 -13.62
N PHE A 272 -2.06 -13.67 -12.93
CA PHE A 272 -1.26 -12.52 -12.53
C PHE A 272 -0.28 -12.08 -13.63
N TYR A 273 -0.48 -10.88 -14.18
CA TYR A 273 0.40 -10.33 -15.22
C TYR A 273 1.58 -9.55 -14.61
N ASP A 274 2.80 -9.72 -15.15
CA ASP A 274 4.02 -8.98 -14.74
C ASP A 274 4.18 -8.84 -13.21
N LEU A 275 4.20 -9.96 -12.46
CA LEU A 275 4.50 -9.93 -11.02
C LEU A 275 5.97 -9.55 -10.81
N ASN A 276 6.21 -8.29 -10.47
CA ASN A 276 7.55 -7.72 -10.41
C ASN A 276 7.96 -7.38 -8.97
N PRO A 277 8.86 -8.12 -8.32
CA PRO A 277 9.20 -7.91 -6.90
C PRO A 277 9.70 -6.49 -6.58
N LYS A 278 10.30 -5.78 -7.55
CA LYS A 278 10.78 -4.39 -7.38
C LYS A 278 9.67 -3.34 -7.41
N LYS A 279 8.47 -3.68 -7.88
CA LYS A 279 7.33 -2.75 -8.07
C LYS A 279 6.10 -3.15 -7.28
N ASP A 280 5.91 -4.45 -7.06
CA ASP A 280 4.65 -5.06 -6.61
C ASP A 280 4.72 -5.59 -5.17
N ALA A 281 5.58 -5.04 -4.30
CA ALA A 281 5.76 -5.54 -2.93
C ALA A 281 4.43 -5.73 -2.16
N ILE A 282 3.49 -4.80 -2.30
CA ILE A 282 2.13 -4.89 -1.72
C ILE A 282 1.31 -5.96 -2.44
N ARG A 283 1.19 -5.88 -3.77
CA ARG A 283 0.41 -6.84 -4.60
C ARG A 283 0.88 -8.29 -4.37
N ILE A 284 2.18 -8.55 -4.41
CA ILE A 284 2.79 -9.85 -4.12
C ILE A 284 2.49 -10.32 -2.70
N ASN A 285 2.61 -9.44 -1.68
CA ASN A 285 2.26 -9.80 -0.30
C ASN A 285 0.78 -10.20 -0.17
N GLN A 286 -0.11 -9.44 -0.81
CA GLN A 286 -1.56 -9.67 -0.74
C GLN A 286 -1.98 -10.93 -1.55
N ILE A 287 -1.31 -11.24 -2.68
CA ILE A 287 -1.50 -12.53 -3.39
C ILE A 287 -0.98 -13.69 -2.52
N TYR A 288 0.22 -13.58 -1.97
CA TYR A 288 0.82 -14.57 -1.06
C TYR A 288 -0.11 -14.88 0.12
N GLU A 289 -0.63 -13.86 0.80
CA GLU A 289 -1.57 -14.07 1.92
C GLU A 289 -2.92 -14.62 1.45
N GLN A 290 -3.36 -14.41 0.21
CA GLN A 290 -4.55 -15.09 -0.34
C GLN A 290 -4.28 -16.56 -0.63
N ALA A 291 -3.15 -16.90 -1.25
CA ALA A 291 -2.70 -18.27 -1.48
C ALA A 291 -2.55 -19.05 -0.18
N ARG A 292 -1.93 -18.42 0.83
CA ARG A 292 -1.77 -19.00 2.18
C ARG A 292 -3.10 -19.30 2.84
N ARG A 293 -4.07 -18.38 2.75
CA ARG A 293 -5.39 -18.60 3.36
C ARG A 293 -6.23 -19.63 2.63
N SER A 294 -6.20 -19.72 1.30
CA SER A 294 -6.93 -20.77 0.58
C SER A 294 -6.42 -22.18 0.93
N LEU A 295 -5.10 -22.34 1.13
CA LEU A 295 -4.50 -23.59 1.63
C LEU A 295 -4.90 -23.90 3.09
N LEU A 296 -4.74 -22.93 4.01
CA LEU A 296 -5.07 -23.13 5.43
C LEU A 296 -6.58 -23.30 5.68
N GLN A 297 -7.43 -22.72 4.83
CA GLN A 297 -8.89 -22.86 4.89
C GLN A 297 -9.40 -24.12 4.21
N GLU A 298 -8.54 -24.91 3.54
CA GLU A 298 -8.92 -26.12 2.79
C GLU A 298 -9.87 -25.77 1.61
N GLU A 299 -9.69 -24.58 0.99
CA GLU A 299 -10.35 -24.15 -0.25
C GLU A 299 -9.69 -24.75 -1.50
N ILE A 300 -8.36 -24.88 -1.47
CA ILE A 300 -7.58 -25.57 -2.49
C ILE A 300 -6.82 -26.75 -1.88
N ASP A 301 -6.79 -27.85 -2.61
CA ASP A 301 -6.12 -29.09 -2.21
C ASP A 301 -4.65 -29.13 -2.62
N CYS A 302 -3.81 -29.65 -1.72
CA CYS A 302 -2.45 -30.04 -2.01
C CYS A 302 -2.08 -31.34 -1.27
N THR A 303 -0.95 -31.93 -1.65
CA THR A 303 -0.33 -33.10 -1.02
C THR A 303 0.39 -32.76 0.30
N GLU A 304 0.80 -33.79 1.03
CA GLU A 304 1.54 -33.64 2.30
C GLU A 304 2.95 -33.04 2.12
N ALA A 305 3.61 -33.35 1.00
CA ALA A 305 4.91 -32.81 0.65
C ALA A 305 4.81 -31.32 0.29
N GLU A 306 3.82 -30.95 -0.54
CA GLU A 306 3.54 -29.55 -0.88
C GLU A 306 3.13 -28.73 0.34
N MET A 307 2.28 -29.26 1.24
CA MET A 307 1.94 -28.58 2.49
C MET A 307 3.16 -28.35 3.39
N SER A 308 4.11 -29.28 3.43
CA SER A 308 5.37 -29.12 4.17
C SER A 308 6.25 -28.01 3.55
N LEU A 309 6.30 -27.94 2.21
CA LEU A 309 6.98 -26.87 1.47
C LEU A 309 6.31 -25.50 1.68
N PHE A 310 4.98 -25.41 1.66
CA PHE A 310 4.25 -24.18 1.95
C PHE A 310 4.53 -23.69 3.38
N GLY A 311 4.50 -24.59 4.38
CA GLY A 311 4.88 -24.25 5.75
C GLY A 311 6.33 -23.76 5.87
N ALA A 312 7.26 -24.37 5.14
CA ALA A 312 8.66 -23.95 5.10
C ALA A 312 8.87 -22.57 4.45
N LEU A 313 8.19 -22.29 3.33
CA LEU A 313 8.23 -20.99 2.67
C LEU A 313 7.60 -19.89 3.54
N GLN A 314 6.51 -20.18 4.25
CA GLN A 314 5.93 -19.28 5.25
C GLN A 314 6.89 -19.03 6.43
N LEU A 315 7.61 -20.05 6.91
CA LEU A 315 8.63 -19.90 7.94
C LEU A 315 9.74 -18.96 7.47
N GLN A 316 10.22 -19.11 6.23
CA GLN A 316 11.20 -18.22 5.65
C GLN A 316 10.70 -16.77 5.54
N VAL A 317 9.46 -16.56 5.10
CA VAL A 317 8.83 -15.22 5.06
C VAL A 317 8.79 -14.56 6.44
N ASN A 318 8.49 -15.34 7.49
CA ASN A 318 8.49 -14.84 8.86
C ASN A 318 9.89 -14.52 9.36
N LEU A 319 10.89 -15.39 9.12
CA LEU A 319 12.28 -15.17 9.52
C LEU A 319 12.87 -13.92 8.85
N GLN A 320 12.71 -13.77 7.53
CA GLN A 320 13.19 -12.60 6.79
C GLN A 320 12.51 -11.29 7.24
N THR A 321 11.26 -11.36 7.72
CA THR A 321 10.54 -10.23 8.31
C THR A 321 11.15 -9.80 9.65
N VAL A 322 11.52 -10.76 10.52
CA VAL A 322 12.18 -10.48 11.81
C VAL A 322 13.61 -9.94 11.60
N SER A 323 14.32 -10.42 10.57
CA SER A 323 15.66 -9.93 10.19
C SER A 323 15.69 -8.52 9.57
N GLY A 324 14.54 -7.85 9.41
CA GLY A 324 14.46 -6.47 8.91
C GLY A 324 14.54 -6.30 7.38
N ASN A 325 14.56 -7.39 6.61
CA ASN A 325 14.67 -7.36 5.15
C ASN A 325 13.34 -6.97 4.47
N CYS A 326 13.04 -5.67 4.40
CA CYS A 326 11.83 -5.13 3.78
C CYS A 326 11.89 -5.14 2.23
N PRO A 327 10.84 -5.58 1.50
CA PRO A 327 10.92 -5.87 0.07
C PRO A 327 10.72 -4.63 -0.82
N LEU A 328 10.64 -3.41 -0.25
CA LEU A 328 10.62 -2.15 -0.98
C LEU A 328 12.03 -1.64 -1.35
N SER A 329 13.10 -2.37 -0.99
CA SER A 329 14.47 -2.09 -1.45
C SER A 329 14.70 -2.72 -2.83
N GLY A 330 14.88 -1.91 -3.86
CA GLY A 330 15.06 -2.34 -5.25
C GLY A 330 16.45 -2.94 -5.58
N SER A 331 17.15 -3.54 -4.61
CA SER A 331 18.59 -3.84 -4.69
C SER A 331 18.94 -5.20 -5.30
N GLN A 332 18.01 -6.16 -5.37
CA GLN A 332 18.21 -7.56 -5.78
C GLN A 332 18.51 -7.81 -7.27
N ALA A 333 19.19 -6.88 -7.95
CA ALA A 333 19.67 -7.09 -9.31
C ALA A 333 20.93 -6.24 -9.58
N LYS A 334 21.78 -6.13 -8.57
CA LYS A 334 23.09 -5.50 -8.66
C LYS A 334 24.16 -6.22 -7.83
N GLU A 335 23.79 -7.14 -6.94
CA GLU A 335 24.78 -7.94 -6.18
C GLU A 335 25.45 -8.97 -7.12
N ASP A 336 24.68 -9.71 -7.92
CA ASP A 336 25.22 -10.66 -8.93
C ASP A 336 26.18 -10.01 -9.95
N ASP A 337 25.92 -8.76 -10.37
CA ASP A 337 26.79 -8.00 -11.29
C ASP A 337 28.06 -7.46 -10.59
N ILE A 338 28.07 -7.36 -9.25
CA ILE A 338 29.21 -6.84 -8.47
C ILE A 338 30.18 -7.97 -8.12
N ASP A 339 29.69 -9.14 -7.73
CA ASP A 339 30.57 -10.28 -7.42
C ASP A 339 31.31 -10.77 -8.68
N ALA A 340 30.63 -10.80 -9.83
CA ALA A 340 31.27 -11.08 -11.12
C ALA A 340 32.30 -10.00 -11.53
N ALA A 341 32.07 -8.73 -11.19
CA ALA A 341 33.02 -7.64 -11.48
C ALA A 341 34.20 -7.57 -10.48
N LEU A 342 34.04 -8.13 -9.28
CA LEU A 342 35.11 -8.24 -8.28
C LEU A 342 36.12 -9.33 -8.66
N ASP A 343 35.67 -10.48 -9.18
CA ASP A 343 36.56 -11.53 -9.70
C ASP A 343 37.40 -11.01 -10.89
N ASP A 344 36.79 -10.28 -11.85
CA ASP A 344 37.49 -9.66 -12.98
C ASP A 344 38.52 -8.60 -12.54
N LEU A 345 38.23 -7.83 -11.47
CA LEU A 345 39.16 -6.83 -10.93
C LEU A 345 40.30 -7.48 -10.13
N GLN A 346 40.06 -8.59 -9.44
CA GLN A 346 41.09 -9.27 -8.65
C GLN A 346 42.16 -9.91 -9.54
N ILE A 347 41.80 -10.36 -10.74
CA ILE A 347 42.75 -10.85 -11.76
C ILE A 347 43.62 -9.70 -12.34
N SER A 348 43.15 -8.45 -12.28
CA SER A 348 43.87 -7.29 -12.84
C SER A 348 44.88 -6.65 -11.87
N LEU A 349 44.69 -6.77 -10.56
CA LEU A 349 45.47 -6.04 -9.54
C LEU A 349 46.74 -6.74 -9.02
N GLU A 350 46.95 -8.03 -9.29
CA GLU A 350 48.21 -8.72 -8.92
C GLU A 350 49.39 -8.40 -9.88
N GLY A 351 49.15 -7.63 -10.94
CA GLY A 351 50.10 -7.44 -12.05
C GLY A 351 51.06 -6.23 -11.97
N SER A 352 51.12 -5.44 -10.90
CA SER A 352 51.98 -4.23 -10.87
C SER A 352 52.43 -3.76 -9.49
N ALA A 353 53.60 -4.24 -9.07
CA ALA A 353 54.29 -3.82 -7.84
C ALA A 353 55.78 -3.54 -8.07
N ILE A 354 56.14 -2.40 -8.70
CA ILE A 354 57.54 -1.91 -8.79
C ILE A 354 57.63 -0.38 -8.64
N ASN A 355 58.19 0.05 -7.50
CA ASN A 355 59.01 1.26 -7.20
C ASN A 355 58.67 2.65 -7.82
N LYS A 356 58.44 3.67 -6.98
CA LYS A 356 59.52 4.61 -6.52
C LYS A 356 59.09 5.74 -5.56
N ASP A 357 59.87 5.87 -4.49
CA ASP A 357 60.37 7.07 -3.79
C ASP A 357 59.70 8.47 -3.93
N ASN A 358 59.23 8.96 -2.78
CA ASN A 358 59.75 10.13 -2.05
C ASN A 358 59.84 11.51 -2.75
N THR A 359 58.76 12.30 -2.68
CA THR A 359 58.75 13.77 -2.48
C THR A 359 57.35 14.24 -2.05
N ASP A 360 57.23 15.00 -0.94
CA ASP A 360 56.40 16.25 -0.87
C ASP A 360 56.25 16.82 0.57
N ALA A 361 57.37 17.21 1.18
CA ALA A 361 57.36 18.19 2.26
C ALA A 361 57.24 19.63 1.72
N ARG A 362 56.28 19.93 0.81
CA ARG A 362 56.14 21.27 0.18
C ARG A 362 54.80 21.61 -0.51
N GLN A 363 53.65 21.14 -0.02
CA GLN A 363 52.31 21.62 -0.48
C GLN A 363 51.38 22.15 0.62
N ILE A 364 51.94 22.83 1.64
CA ILE A 364 51.14 23.67 2.54
C ILE A 364 50.80 24.98 1.81
N THR A 365 49.67 25.01 1.09
CA THR A 365 48.92 26.21 0.64
C THR A 365 47.77 25.89 -0.33
N GLN A 366 47.62 24.66 -0.82
CA GLN A 366 46.42 24.31 -1.57
C GLN A 366 45.21 24.24 -0.63
N VAL A 367 44.22 25.10 -0.86
CA VAL A 367 42.93 25.03 -0.17
C VAL A 367 42.26 23.70 -0.53
N PRO A 368 41.92 22.83 0.45
CA PRO A 368 41.27 21.56 0.14
C PRO A 368 39.93 21.81 -0.54
N GLN A 369 39.69 21.08 -1.63
CA GLN A 369 38.44 21.11 -2.39
C GLN A 369 37.89 19.69 -2.55
N LEU A 370 36.58 19.54 -2.44
CA LEU A 370 35.87 18.32 -2.86
C LEU A 370 35.25 18.59 -4.23
N ALA A 371 35.54 17.73 -5.21
CA ALA A 371 34.98 17.85 -6.54
C ALA A 371 34.55 16.49 -7.07
N SER A 372 33.26 16.32 -7.38
CA SER A 372 32.71 15.07 -7.90
C SER A 372 31.36 15.27 -8.56
N TYR A 373 30.90 14.26 -9.30
CA TYR A 373 29.52 14.22 -9.77
C TYR A 373 28.58 13.85 -8.61
N LEU A 374 27.50 14.62 -8.46
CA LEU A 374 26.40 14.33 -7.54
C LEU A 374 25.07 14.41 -8.29
N ARG A 375 24.06 13.68 -7.82
CA ARG A 375 22.69 13.79 -8.32
C ARG A 375 21.97 14.90 -7.54
N PHE A 376 21.48 15.90 -8.26
CA PHE A 376 20.90 17.13 -7.70
C PHE A 376 19.42 17.29 -8.05
N LEU A 377 18.64 17.79 -7.08
CA LEU A 377 17.26 18.23 -7.26
C LEU A 377 17.01 19.53 -6.47
N LYS A 378 16.42 20.52 -7.12
CA LYS A 378 15.81 21.69 -6.47
C LYS A 378 14.29 21.59 -6.59
N PRO A 379 13.54 21.29 -5.51
CA PRO A 379 12.09 21.24 -5.58
C PRO A 379 11.49 22.60 -5.98
N ARG A 380 10.43 22.59 -6.79
CA ARG A 380 9.65 23.77 -7.17
C ARG A 380 8.16 23.48 -6.97
N LYS A 381 7.42 24.45 -6.43
CA LYS A 381 6.02 24.33 -5.98
C LYS A 381 5.03 23.74 -7.02
N PHE A 382 5.36 23.77 -8.32
CA PHE A 382 4.48 23.30 -9.40
C PHE A 382 5.16 22.42 -10.47
N THR A 383 6.42 22.00 -10.31
CA THR A 383 7.08 21.10 -11.27
C THR A 383 8.04 20.11 -10.59
N LEU A 384 7.70 18.83 -10.60
CA LEU A 384 8.60 17.74 -10.24
C LEU A 384 9.56 17.47 -11.40
N LYS A 385 10.82 17.94 -11.28
CA LYS A 385 11.92 17.47 -12.14
C LYS A 385 12.55 16.23 -11.50
N ALA A 386 13.05 15.32 -12.33
CA ALA A 386 13.89 14.22 -11.86
C ALA A 386 15.26 14.74 -11.38
N PHE A 387 15.94 13.96 -10.53
CA PHE A 387 17.33 14.20 -10.17
C PHE A 387 18.22 14.29 -11.42
N GLN A 388 19.08 15.31 -11.48
CA GLN A 388 20.04 15.51 -12.56
C GLN A 388 21.46 15.32 -12.05
N GLN A 389 22.25 14.48 -12.70
CA GLN A 389 23.68 14.38 -12.41
C GLN A 389 24.37 15.68 -12.85
N ARG A 390 25.11 16.30 -11.95
CA ARG A 390 25.85 17.56 -12.17
C ARG A 390 27.21 17.47 -11.49
N TYR A 391 28.17 18.26 -11.97
CA TYR A 391 29.49 18.32 -11.36
C TYR A 391 29.50 19.40 -10.28
N PHE A 392 29.85 19.02 -9.05
CA PHE A 392 29.94 19.95 -7.93
C PHE A 392 31.38 20.14 -7.52
N VAL A 393 31.72 21.37 -7.13
CA VAL A 393 32.97 21.74 -6.48
C VAL A 393 32.61 22.44 -5.18
N PHE A 394 33.13 21.94 -4.06
CA PHE A 394 33.01 22.57 -2.75
C PHE A 394 34.40 23.02 -2.28
N ARG A 395 34.51 24.32 -1.97
CA ARG A 395 35.75 24.97 -1.56
C ARG A 395 35.45 25.97 -0.45
N ASP A 396 36.30 26.00 0.57
CA ASP A 396 36.14 26.82 1.77
C ASP A 396 34.80 26.58 2.49
N THR A 397 33.79 27.44 2.26
CA THR A 397 32.40 27.26 2.72
C THR A 397 31.37 27.39 1.59
N THR A 398 31.81 27.36 0.33
CA THR A 398 31.00 27.62 -0.85
C THR A 398 30.87 26.36 -1.73
N LEU A 399 29.64 26.05 -2.11
CA LEU A 399 29.26 24.96 -3.01
C LEU A 399 28.88 25.52 -4.39
N SER A 400 29.63 25.14 -5.42
CA SER A 400 29.42 25.56 -6.81
C SER A 400 29.03 24.38 -7.70
N MET A 401 28.04 24.57 -8.57
CA MET A 401 27.51 23.56 -9.48
C MET A 401 27.80 23.92 -10.95
N TYR A 402 28.27 22.94 -11.72
CA TYR A 402 28.59 23.07 -13.13
C TYR A 402 27.83 22.03 -13.97
N LYS A 403 27.76 22.26 -15.29
CA LYS A 403 27.09 21.33 -16.22
C LYS A 403 27.82 19.99 -16.31
N ASN A 404 29.14 20.03 -16.30
CA ASN A 404 30.10 18.95 -16.52
C ASN A 404 31.48 19.38 -15.99
N ARG A 405 32.41 18.43 -15.84
CA ARG A 405 33.76 18.69 -15.31
C ARG A 405 34.54 19.73 -16.14
N GLU A 406 34.36 19.74 -17.45
CA GLU A 406 35.06 20.63 -18.38
C GLU A 406 34.59 22.10 -18.27
N ALA A 407 33.39 22.33 -17.71
CA ALA A 407 32.87 23.66 -17.43
C ALA A 407 33.30 24.19 -16.04
N ALA A 408 33.92 23.36 -15.19
CA ALA A 408 34.37 23.71 -13.84
C ALA A 408 35.75 24.40 -13.84
N ASN A 409 35.90 25.43 -14.68
CA ASN A 409 37.08 26.28 -14.69
C ASN A 409 37.00 27.32 -13.56
N PRO A 410 38.13 27.76 -12.95
CA PRO A 410 38.12 28.74 -11.84
C PRO A 410 37.43 30.07 -12.15
N ASN A 411 37.40 30.46 -13.44
CA ASN A 411 36.76 31.70 -13.92
C ASN A 411 35.48 31.42 -14.74
N GLY A 412 34.96 30.19 -14.72
CA GLY A 412 33.75 29.79 -15.44
C GLY A 412 32.46 30.12 -14.65
N PRO A 413 31.37 30.56 -15.31
CA PRO A 413 30.12 30.85 -14.61
C PRO A 413 29.50 29.58 -14.04
N ALA A 414 29.37 29.51 -12.71
CA ALA A 414 28.63 28.43 -12.04
C ALA A 414 27.13 28.54 -12.34
N LEU A 415 26.45 27.39 -12.48
CA LEU A 415 25.00 27.31 -12.66
C LEU A 415 24.24 27.58 -11.35
N LEU A 416 24.91 27.41 -10.22
CA LEU A 416 24.45 27.64 -8.87
C LEU A 416 25.70 27.80 -7.99
N GLU A 417 25.70 28.80 -7.12
CA GLU A 417 26.74 29.03 -6.12
C GLU A 417 26.03 29.30 -4.78
N LEU A 418 26.43 28.57 -3.74
CA LEU A 418 25.80 28.60 -2.42
C LEU A 418 26.86 28.71 -1.33
N ASN A 419 26.81 29.78 -0.54
CA ASN A 419 27.57 29.85 0.70
C ASN A 419 26.79 29.09 1.79
N LEU A 420 27.39 28.06 2.37
CA LEU A 420 26.72 27.18 3.34
C LEU A 420 26.83 27.67 4.79
N ARG A 421 27.46 28.83 5.05
CA ARG A 421 27.49 29.44 6.39
C ARG A 421 26.06 29.74 6.87
N GLY A 422 25.66 29.17 8.00
CA GLY A 422 24.29 29.31 8.51
C GLY A 422 23.22 28.55 7.72
N ALA A 423 23.60 27.66 6.79
CA ALA A 423 22.67 26.68 6.23
C ALA A 423 22.34 25.57 7.25
N GLU A 424 21.24 24.85 7.03
CA GLU A 424 20.95 23.60 7.73
C GLU A 424 21.31 22.39 6.85
N VAL A 425 21.89 21.35 7.45
CA VAL A 425 22.34 20.13 6.76
C VAL A 425 21.73 18.93 7.46
N ALA A 426 20.79 18.26 6.80
CA ALA A 426 20.16 17.04 7.33
C ALA A 426 20.59 15.80 6.52
N PRO A 427 20.87 14.66 7.18
CA PRO A 427 21.12 13.39 6.51
C PRO A 427 19.82 12.81 5.93
N ASP A 428 19.86 12.36 4.68
CA ASP A 428 18.80 11.57 4.04
C ASP A 428 19.36 10.21 3.63
N VAL A 429 19.81 9.45 4.63
CA VAL A 429 20.54 8.19 4.46
C VAL A 429 19.66 6.98 4.77
N ASN A 430 19.76 5.97 3.91
CA ASN A 430 19.34 4.61 4.22
C ASN A 430 20.41 3.64 3.66
N VAL A 431 21.23 3.09 4.55
CA VAL A 431 22.34 2.18 4.21
C VAL A 431 21.81 0.91 3.53
N ALA A 432 20.70 0.35 4.03
CA ALA A 432 20.04 -0.84 3.46
C ALA A 432 19.36 -0.61 2.09
N GLN A 433 19.36 0.63 1.57
CA GLN A 433 18.86 1.00 0.24
C GLN A 433 19.92 1.67 -0.64
N ALA A 434 21.20 1.68 -0.22
CA ALA A 434 22.27 2.46 -0.86
C ALA A 434 21.83 3.92 -1.18
N LYS A 435 21.05 4.51 -0.26
CA LYS A 435 20.57 5.88 -0.38
C LYS A 435 21.47 6.75 0.48
N TYR A 436 22.29 7.56 -0.17
CA TYR A 436 23.20 8.50 0.50
C TYR A 436 22.83 9.94 0.13
N GLY A 437 21.69 10.39 0.65
CA GLY A 437 21.15 11.73 0.42
C GLY A 437 21.66 12.75 1.44
N ILE A 438 21.82 13.99 0.99
CA ILE A 438 22.12 15.16 1.83
C ILE A 438 21.10 16.25 1.49
N ARG A 439 20.38 16.73 2.50
CA ARG A 439 19.42 17.82 2.37
C ARG A 439 20.07 19.10 2.89
N LEU A 440 20.12 20.12 2.04
CA LEU A 440 20.69 21.42 2.34
C LEU A 440 19.59 22.48 2.31
N GLU A 441 19.43 23.23 3.39
CA GLU A 441 18.56 24.41 3.44
C GLU A 441 19.46 25.65 3.57
N ALA A 442 19.67 26.33 2.45
CA ALA A 442 20.58 27.47 2.37
C ALA A 442 19.79 28.80 2.37
N PRO A 443 20.25 29.84 3.10
CA PRO A 443 19.65 31.17 3.03
C PRO A 443 19.66 31.73 1.61
N SER A 444 18.55 32.32 1.18
CA SER A 444 18.38 32.99 -0.11
C SER A 444 17.56 34.27 0.07
N ALA A 445 17.56 35.14 -0.95
CA ALA A 445 16.83 36.42 -0.91
C ALA A 445 15.30 36.27 -0.76
N GLU A 446 14.75 35.08 -1.08
CA GLU A 446 13.32 34.75 -0.94
C GLU A 446 13.02 33.92 0.33
N GLY A 447 14.00 33.74 1.24
CA GLY A 447 13.92 32.87 2.41
C GLY A 447 14.82 31.62 2.31
N MET A 448 14.63 30.65 3.19
CA MET A 448 15.38 29.39 3.16
C MET A 448 15.03 28.59 1.90
N THR A 449 16.04 28.20 1.14
CA THR A 449 15.88 27.42 -0.09
C THR A 449 16.45 26.02 0.08
N GLU A 450 15.59 25.03 -0.14
CA GLU A 450 15.93 23.61 -0.05
C GLU A 450 16.61 23.09 -1.32
N TYR A 451 17.66 22.29 -1.15
CA TYR A 451 18.44 21.64 -2.19
C TYR A 451 18.73 20.19 -1.79
N TRP A 452 18.46 19.24 -2.68
CA TRP A 452 18.64 17.82 -2.42
C TRP A 452 19.81 17.30 -3.24
N LEU A 453 20.83 16.77 -2.56
CA LEU A 453 21.99 16.12 -3.15
C LEU A 453 21.94 14.62 -2.85
N ARG A 454 22.41 13.79 -3.79
CA ARG A 454 22.58 12.35 -3.60
C ARG A 454 23.94 11.92 -4.11
N CYS A 455 24.71 11.32 -3.21
CA CYS A 455 25.97 10.65 -3.46
C CYS A 455 25.72 9.21 -3.94
N ASP A 456 26.75 8.61 -4.54
CA ASP A 456 26.68 7.29 -5.14
C ASP A 456 27.23 6.18 -4.22
N GLY A 457 27.99 6.53 -3.16
CA GLY A 457 28.51 5.56 -2.17
C GLY A 457 28.80 6.16 -0.78
N GLU A 458 29.07 5.27 0.19
CA GLU A 458 29.30 5.59 1.62
C GLU A 458 30.46 6.57 1.84
N GLU A 459 31.58 6.34 1.15
CA GLU A 459 32.78 7.17 1.26
C GLU A 459 32.55 8.58 0.71
N GLN A 460 31.97 8.69 -0.49
CA GLN A 460 31.61 9.98 -1.09
C GLN A 460 30.67 10.74 -0.14
N TYR A 461 29.61 10.08 0.35
CA TYR A 461 28.69 10.70 1.30
C TYR A 461 29.37 11.17 2.59
N SER A 462 30.24 10.35 3.18
CA SER A 462 30.90 10.69 4.44
C SER A 462 31.77 11.95 4.29
N ASN A 463 32.51 12.06 3.19
CA ASN A 463 33.29 13.24 2.83
C ASN A 463 32.40 14.49 2.64
N TRP A 464 31.37 14.40 1.79
CA TRP A 464 30.50 15.55 1.49
C TRP A 464 29.66 15.99 2.70
N MET A 465 29.14 15.06 3.50
CA MET A 465 28.38 15.36 4.72
C MET A 465 29.26 16.00 5.80
N ALA A 466 30.47 15.48 6.05
CA ALA A 466 31.41 16.10 7.00
C ALA A 466 31.78 17.53 6.56
N ALA A 467 32.09 17.72 5.27
CA ALA A 467 32.40 19.03 4.71
C ALA A 467 31.27 20.05 4.94
N PHE A 468 30.02 19.65 4.67
CA PHE A 468 28.86 20.53 4.89
C PHE A 468 28.59 20.80 6.37
N ARG A 469 28.73 19.81 7.27
CA ARG A 469 28.57 20.00 8.73
C ARG A 469 29.61 20.94 9.35
N LEU A 470 30.79 21.05 8.75
CA LEU A 470 31.78 22.07 9.10
C LEU A 470 31.41 23.43 8.50
N ALA A 471 30.98 23.46 7.23
CA ALA A 471 30.64 24.68 6.51
C ALA A 471 29.52 25.50 7.15
N THR A 472 28.48 24.84 7.69
CA THR A 472 27.39 25.50 8.42
C THR A 472 27.87 26.26 9.65
N LYS A 473 28.89 25.72 10.32
CA LYS A 473 29.57 26.30 11.48
C LYS A 473 30.68 27.29 11.08
N GLY A 474 30.80 27.63 9.79
CA GLY A 474 31.81 28.53 9.25
C GLY A 474 33.23 27.97 9.19
N LYS A 475 33.41 26.66 9.39
CA LYS A 475 34.71 25.96 9.33
C LYS A 475 34.94 25.36 7.95
N THR A 476 36.19 25.30 7.51
CA THR A 476 36.59 24.70 6.23
C THR A 476 37.10 23.27 6.43
N MET A 477 37.29 22.53 5.34
CA MET A 477 37.85 21.16 5.38
C MET A 477 39.34 21.11 5.80
N ALA A 478 40.02 22.27 5.87
CA ALA A 478 41.36 22.36 6.45
C ALA A 478 41.37 22.26 8.00
N TYR A 479 40.20 22.15 8.63
CA TYR A 479 40.08 21.99 10.07
C TYR A 479 40.41 20.56 10.50
N ALA A 480 41.28 20.39 11.50
CA ALA A 480 41.84 19.09 11.90
C ALA A 480 40.81 17.98 12.23
N ASN A 481 39.58 18.35 12.59
CA ASN A 481 38.51 17.40 12.91
C ASN A 481 37.76 16.87 11.67
N TYR A 482 38.03 17.36 10.45
CA TYR A 482 37.36 16.87 9.23
C TYR A 482 37.52 15.35 9.06
N GLU A 483 38.78 14.86 9.12
CA GLU A 483 39.10 13.42 9.05
C GLU A 483 38.44 12.59 10.16
N GLN A 484 38.28 13.18 11.36
CA GLN A 484 37.61 12.52 12.47
C GLN A 484 36.09 12.44 12.25
N GLU A 485 35.48 13.48 11.68
CA GLU A 485 34.05 13.52 11.36
C GLU A 485 33.72 12.59 10.17
N VAL A 486 34.59 12.49 9.16
CA VAL A 486 34.48 11.48 8.07
C VAL A 486 34.54 10.07 8.64
N LYS A 487 35.53 9.74 9.48
CA LYS A 487 35.67 8.42 10.10
C LYS A 487 34.50 8.08 11.02
N GLY A 488 34.01 9.05 11.81
CA GLY A 488 32.82 8.89 12.64
C GLY A 488 31.56 8.61 11.83
N LEU A 489 31.39 9.28 10.68
CA LEU A 489 30.30 8.98 9.75
C LEU A 489 30.43 7.58 9.14
N GLN A 490 31.61 7.18 8.68
CA GLN A 490 31.86 5.83 8.14
C GLN A 490 31.53 4.73 9.18
N GLN A 491 31.97 4.88 10.43
CA GLN A 491 31.65 3.95 11.51
C GLN A 491 30.15 3.90 11.83
N PHE A 492 29.48 5.05 11.84
CA PHE A 492 28.02 5.14 12.04
C PHE A 492 27.25 4.44 10.91
N LEU A 493 27.70 4.55 9.66
CA LEU A 493 27.12 3.84 8.52
C LEU A 493 27.35 2.32 8.61
N GLN A 494 28.54 1.89 9.05
CA GLN A 494 28.83 0.46 9.28
C GLN A 494 27.95 -0.14 10.38
N MET A 495 27.71 0.59 11.48
CA MET A 495 26.80 0.15 12.55
C MET A 495 25.32 0.08 12.13
N GLN A 496 24.95 0.69 11.00
CA GLN A 496 23.61 0.58 10.41
C GLN A 496 23.47 -0.55 9.37
N LYS A 497 24.53 -1.30 9.07
CA LYS A 497 24.44 -2.49 8.23
C LYS A 497 23.78 -3.63 9.04
N PRO A 498 22.87 -4.43 8.45
CA PRO A 498 22.22 -5.52 9.17
C PRO A 498 23.24 -6.52 9.70
N VAL A 499 23.30 -6.70 11.03
CA VAL A 499 24.18 -7.69 11.65
C VAL A 499 23.52 -9.06 11.53
N THR A 500 23.93 -9.84 10.53
CA THR A 500 23.61 -11.27 10.37
C THR A 500 24.27 -12.10 11.47
N SER A 501 23.71 -12.01 12.67
CA SER A 501 24.10 -12.79 13.84
C SER A 501 23.31 -14.12 13.86
N PRO A 502 23.96 -15.30 13.74
CA PRO A 502 23.27 -16.59 13.61
C PRO A 502 22.40 -16.97 14.83
N SER A 503 22.62 -16.35 15.99
CA SER A 503 21.96 -16.66 17.26
C SER A 503 20.46 -16.36 17.27
N MET A 504 19.98 -15.31 16.58
CA MET A 504 18.55 -14.97 16.56
C MET A 504 17.72 -15.94 15.69
N ALA A 505 18.31 -16.50 14.63
CA ALA A 505 17.61 -17.45 13.75
C ALA A 505 17.25 -18.78 14.47
N LEU A 506 18.04 -19.18 15.47
CA LEU A 506 17.83 -20.41 16.26
C LEU A 506 16.73 -20.28 17.33
N GLN A 507 16.42 -19.07 17.81
CA GLN A 507 15.29 -18.89 18.73
C GLN A 507 13.94 -18.91 17.98
N ALA A 508 13.87 -18.29 16.80
CA ALA A 508 12.64 -18.20 16.01
C ALA A 508 12.11 -19.55 15.45
N THR A 509 12.94 -20.59 15.38
CA THR A 509 12.52 -21.96 14.99
C THR A 509 11.88 -22.75 16.14
N SER A 510 11.97 -22.24 17.38
CA SER A 510 11.51 -22.93 18.58
C SER A 510 10.02 -22.68 18.90
N ASP A 511 9.47 -21.53 18.49
CA ASP A 511 8.08 -21.10 18.75
C ASP A 511 7.15 -21.25 17.51
N ILE A 512 7.28 -22.35 16.76
CA ILE A 512 6.41 -22.62 15.59
C ILE A 512 5.04 -23.14 16.05
N VAL A 513 4.04 -22.25 16.08
CA VAL A 513 2.61 -22.61 16.23
C VAL A 513 2.11 -23.28 14.94
N VAL A 514 2.13 -24.60 14.86
CA VAL A 514 1.90 -25.38 13.63
C VAL A 514 0.55 -25.08 12.97
N GLU A 515 -0.47 -24.72 13.74
CA GLU A 515 -1.81 -24.29 13.29
C GLU A 515 -1.81 -23.00 12.47
N ASP A 516 -0.73 -22.22 12.50
CA ASP A 516 -0.53 -21.06 11.63
C ASP A 516 0.10 -21.42 10.27
N PHE A 517 0.67 -22.63 10.12
CA PHE A 517 1.49 -23.07 8.96
C PHE A 517 0.93 -24.28 8.20
N SER A 518 0.02 -25.06 8.78
CA SER A 518 -0.50 -26.27 8.16
C SER A 518 -2.02 -26.41 8.27
N ALA A 519 -2.67 -26.93 7.23
CA ALA A 519 -4.10 -27.15 7.25
C ALA A 519 -4.50 -28.25 8.27
N PRO A 520 -5.54 -28.06 9.10
CA PRO A 520 -5.90 -28.98 10.19
C PRO A 520 -6.16 -30.44 9.81
N ARG A 521 -6.44 -30.77 8.54
CA ARG A 521 -6.44 -32.17 8.09
C ARG A 521 -5.08 -32.87 8.25
N PHE A 522 -3.96 -32.18 7.99
CA PHE A 522 -2.63 -32.75 8.11
C PHE A 522 -2.21 -32.89 9.57
N ILE A 523 -2.52 -31.87 10.39
CA ILE A 523 -2.31 -31.91 11.85
C ILE A 523 -3.08 -33.09 12.47
N ARG A 524 -4.35 -33.30 12.10
CA ARG A 524 -5.14 -34.46 12.55
C ARG A 524 -4.60 -35.80 12.05
N LYS A 525 -4.02 -35.86 10.84
CA LYS A 525 -3.51 -37.10 10.23
C LYS A 525 -2.13 -37.53 10.74
N ARG A 526 -1.24 -36.57 11.02
CA ARG A 526 0.19 -36.83 11.35
C ARG A 526 0.60 -36.43 12.76
N GLY A 527 -0.21 -35.62 13.45
CA GLY A 527 0.15 -35.01 14.73
C GLY A 527 1.10 -33.82 14.57
N VAL A 528 1.00 -32.87 15.52
CA VAL A 528 1.71 -31.58 15.52
C VAL A 528 3.22 -31.74 15.28
N GLY A 529 3.90 -32.60 16.06
CA GLY A 529 5.35 -32.79 15.97
C GLY A 529 5.86 -33.37 14.65
N SER A 530 5.08 -34.26 14.01
CA SER A 530 5.46 -34.79 12.69
C SER A 530 5.34 -33.73 11.60
N VAL A 531 4.32 -32.87 11.67
CA VAL A 531 4.14 -31.75 10.74
C VAL A 531 5.25 -30.70 10.96
N GLN A 532 5.55 -30.34 12.20
CA GLN A 532 6.65 -29.44 12.55
C GLN A 532 7.99 -29.94 12.00
N LYS A 533 8.29 -31.24 12.19
CA LYS A 533 9.50 -31.86 11.63
C LYS A 533 9.52 -31.80 10.09
N GLY A 534 8.39 -32.06 9.43
CA GLY A 534 8.27 -31.93 7.97
C GLY A 534 8.54 -30.52 7.46
N ILE A 535 8.01 -29.50 8.15
CA ILE A 535 8.26 -28.08 7.85
C ILE A 535 9.75 -27.74 8.00
N LEU A 536 10.39 -28.15 9.11
CA LEU A 536 11.81 -27.88 9.37
C LEU A 536 12.73 -28.58 8.35
N LEU A 537 12.38 -29.81 7.93
CA LEU A 537 13.12 -30.54 6.88
C LEU A 537 12.94 -29.91 5.49
N ALA A 538 11.77 -29.33 5.18
CA ALA A 538 11.59 -28.59 3.93
C ALA A 538 12.25 -27.21 3.97
N HIS A 539 12.40 -26.59 5.16
CA HIS A 539 13.01 -25.27 5.34
C HIS A 539 14.48 -25.23 4.94
N SER A 540 15.24 -26.32 5.11
CA SER A 540 16.66 -26.38 4.69
C SER A 540 16.87 -26.10 3.20
N ASN A 541 15.84 -26.27 2.36
CA ASN A 541 15.89 -26.08 0.91
C ASN A 541 15.45 -24.67 0.48
N VAL A 542 14.96 -23.83 1.41
CA VAL A 542 14.42 -22.48 1.14
C VAL A 542 14.97 -21.41 2.11
N LYS A 543 15.84 -21.80 3.03
CA LYS A 543 16.46 -20.94 4.06
C LYS A 543 17.25 -19.74 3.53
N ASP A 544 17.72 -19.80 2.29
CA ASP A 544 18.58 -18.77 1.68
C ASP A 544 17.77 -17.77 0.82
N LEU A 545 16.47 -18.01 0.62
CA LEU A 545 15.59 -17.12 -0.14
C LEU A 545 15.35 -15.80 0.59
N SER A 546 15.34 -14.69 -0.12
CA SER A 546 14.87 -13.42 0.42
C SER A 546 13.37 -13.38 0.68
N LEU A 547 12.90 -12.32 1.35
CA LEU A 547 11.47 -12.10 1.61
C LEU A 547 10.62 -12.05 0.33
N ALA A 548 11.13 -11.44 -0.74
CA ALA A 548 10.40 -11.30 -2.01
C ALA A 548 10.35 -12.63 -2.77
N GLU A 549 11.47 -13.35 -2.81
CA GLU A 549 11.58 -14.65 -3.49
C GLU A 549 10.79 -15.73 -2.77
N ALA A 550 10.83 -15.80 -1.44
CA ALA A 550 10.05 -16.75 -0.66
C ALA A 550 8.53 -16.59 -0.92
N LYS A 551 8.04 -15.34 -0.99
CA LYS A 551 6.64 -15.05 -1.38
C LYS A 551 6.35 -15.45 -2.82
N LEU A 552 7.24 -15.13 -3.77
CA LEU A 552 7.06 -15.50 -5.18
C LEU A 552 7.11 -17.02 -5.40
N GLN A 553 7.98 -17.74 -4.71
CA GLN A 553 8.07 -19.20 -4.78
C GLN A 553 6.85 -19.86 -4.14
N TYR A 554 6.30 -19.29 -3.06
CA TYR A 554 5.00 -19.72 -2.53
C TYR A 554 3.88 -19.55 -3.56
N ILE A 555 3.83 -18.39 -4.24
CA ILE A 555 2.84 -18.13 -5.29
C ILE A 555 3.02 -19.11 -6.47
N ARG A 556 4.26 -19.37 -6.92
CA ARG A 556 4.56 -20.34 -8.00
C ARG A 556 4.16 -21.77 -7.61
N ALA A 557 4.46 -22.20 -6.38
CA ALA A 557 4.04 -23.52 -5.87
C ALA A 557 2.51 -23.63 -5.79
N TRP A 558 1.81 -22.56 -5.39
CA TRP A 558 0.35 -22.51 -5.40
C TRP A 558 -0.24 -22.52 -6.82
N GLN A 559 0.41 -21.85 -7.78
CA GLN A 559 0.05 -21.89 -9.21
C GLN A 559 0.22 -23.26 -9.86
N ALA A 560 1.10 -24.10 -9.32
CA ALA A 560 1.37 -25.45 -9.82
C ALA A 560 0.34 -26.50 -9.36
N LEU A 561 -0.54 -26.16 -8.41
CA LEU A 561 -1.56 -27.09 -7.92
C LEU A 561 -2.62 -27.39 -8.99
N PRO A 562 -3.13 -28.64 -9.12
CA PRO A 562 -4.07 -29.00 -10.18
C PRO A 562 -5.35 -28.17 -10.24
N ASP A 563 -5.83 -27.76 -9.07
CA ASP A 563 -7.07 -27.00 -8.87
C ASP A 563 -6.88 -25.47 -8.95
N PHE A 564 -5.66 -25.01 -9.24
CA PHE A 564 -5.35 -23.59 -9.31
C PHE A 564 -6.17 -22.87 -10.39
N GLY A 565 -6.71 -21.70 -10.06
CA GLY A 565 -7.45 -20.85 -10.99
C GLY A 565 -8.85 -21.36 -11.38
N ILE A 566 -9.39 -22.39 -10.70
CA ILE A 566 -10.73 -22.93 -10.95
C ILE A 566 -11.74 -22.35 -9.96
N SER A 567 -12.59 -21.43 -10.42
CA SER A 567 -13.73 -20.90 -9.66
C SER A 567 -14.96 -21.79 -9.85
N LEU A 568 -15.43 -22.43 -8.78
CA LEU A 568 -16.61 -23.29 -8.80
C LEU A 568 -17.91 -22.49 -8.56
N PHE A 569 -18.97 -22.83 -9.30
CA PHE A 569 -20.32 -22.26 -9.16
C PHE A 569 -21.38 -23.35 -9.17
N LEU A 570 -22.43 -23.19 -8.37
CA LEU A 570 -23.59 -24.09 -8.38
C LEU A 570 -24.57 -23.66 -9.47
N VAL A 571 -24.89 -24.56 -10.40
CA VAL A 571 -25.73 -24.31 -11.57
C VAL A 571 -26.75 -25.43 -11.81
N ARG A 572 -27.70 -25.21 -12.72
CA ARG A 572 -28.59 -26.26 -13.25
C ARG A 572 -28.44 -26.27 -14.76
N PHE A 573 -28.05 -27.40 -15.32
CA PHE A 573 -27.95 -27.55 -16.77
C PHE A 573 -29.33 -27.88 -17.37
N SER A 574 -29.53 -27.51 -18.64
CA SER A 574 -30.79 -27.78 -19.36
C SER A 574 -31.10 -29.27 -19.50
N GLN A 575 -30.08 -30.14 -19.49
CA GLN A 575 -30.28 -31.60 -19.50
C GLN A 575 -30.73 -32.16 -18.14
N SER A 576 -30.58 -31.40 -17.05
CA SER A 576 -30.79 -31.86 -15.68
C SER A 576 -31.44 -30.78 -14.78
N PRO A 577 -32.56 -30.15 -15.18
CA PRO A 577 -33.10 -28.93 -14.55
C PRO A 577 -33.59 -29.09 -13.10
N LYS A 578 -33.61 -30.33 -12.58
CA LYS A 578 -33.97 -30.66 -11.19
C LYS A 578 -32.77 -31.00 -10.30
N LYS A 579 -31.54 -31.14 -10.85
CA LYS A 579 -30.32 -31.44 -10.09
C LYS A 579 -29.43 -30.18 -10.06
N ASP A 580 -28.97 -29.82 -8.86
CA ASP A 580 -27.89 -28.84 -8.71
C ASP A 580 -26.55 -29.53 -9.05
N GLU A 581 -25.78 -28.94 -9.95
CA GLU A 581 -24.47 -29.43 -10.41
C GLU A 581 -23.43 -28.31 -10.35
N ILE A 582 -22.15 -28.63 -10.57
CA ILE A 582 -21.06 -27.67 -10.43
C ILE A 582 -20.50 -27.31 -11.81
N LEU A 583 -20.36 -26.01 -12.05
CA LEU A 583 -19.61 -25.43 -13.16
C LEU A 583 -18.28 -24.89 -12.61
N GLY A 584 -17.16 -25.46 -13.05
CA GLY A 584 -15.85 -24.87 -12.88
C GLY A 584 -15.56 -23.88 -14.01
N VAL A 585 -15.11 -22.68 -13.64
CA VAL A 585 -14.67 -21.63 -14.54
C VAL A 585 -13.18 -21.42 -14.32
N ALA A 586 -12.38 -21.71 -15.34
CA ALA A 586 -10.95 -21.40 -15.38
C ALA A 586 -10.65 -20.43 -16.53
N ILE A 587 -9.48 -19.79 -16.53
CA ILE A 587 -9.10 -18.77 -17.53
C ILE A 587 -9.26 -19.26 -18.99
N ASN A 588 -9.01 -20.54 -19.25
CA ASN A 588 -8.98 -21.12 -20.59
C ASN A 588 -10.09 -22.14 -20.88
N ARG A 589 -10.97 -22.46 -19.91
CA ARG A 589 -11.99 -23.50 -20.06
C ARG A 589 -13.15 -23.38 -19.07
N LEU A 590 -14.31 -23.86 -19.51
CA LEU A 590 -15.45 -24.19 -18.65
C LEU A 590 -15.49 -25.71 -18.48
N MET A 591 -15.76 -26.19 -17.27
CA MET A 591 -15.83 -27.62 -16.94
C MET A 591 -17.11 -27.93 -16.15
N ARG A 592 -17.80 -29.01 -16.52
CA ARG A 592 -18.90 -29.57 -15.73
C ARG A 592 -18.30 -30.58 -14.77
N VAL A 593 -18.49 -30.36 -13.47
CA VAL A 593 -17.92 -31.18 -12.39
C VAL A 593 -19.07 -31.86 -11.67
N ASP A 594 -19.01 -33.18 -11.49
CA ASP A 594 -20.01 -33.85 -10.64
C ASP A 594 -19.72 -33.62 -9.16
N ALA A 595 -20.76 -33.25 -8.41
CA ALA A 595 -20.64 -32.88 -7.01
C ALA A 595 -20.28 -34.07 -6.08
N SER A 596 -20.41 -35.31 -6.55
CA SER A 596 -20.08 -36.54 -5.81
C SER A 596 -18.65 -37.01 -6.03
N SER A 597 -18.16 -37.00 -7.28
CA SER A 597 -16.83 -37.51 -7.63
C SER A 597 -15.74 -36.44 -7.71
N GLY A 598 -16.09 -35.17 -7.97
CA GLY A 598 -15.12 -34.11 -8.21
C GLY A 598 -14.40 -34.19 -9.56
N SER A 599 -14.86 -35.07 -10.44
CA SER A 599 -14.39 -35.25 -11.83
C SER A 599 -15.21 -34.44 -12.82
#